data_AF-A0A8S0R3G3-F1
#
_entry.id   AF-A0A8S0R3G3-F1
#
_cell.length_a   1.000
_cell.length_b   1.000
_cell.length_c   1.000
_cell.angle_alpha   90.00
_cell.angle_beta   90.00
_cell.angle_gamma   90.00
#
_symmetry.space_group_name_H-M   'P 1'
#
loop_
_entity.id
_entity.type
_entity.pdbx_description
1 polymer ?
#
loop_
_entity_poly.entity_id
_entity_poly.type
_entity_poly.pdbx_seq_one_letter_code
_entity_poly.pdbx_strand_id
1 'polypeptide(L)'
;MQQIICKCGAGGEAHSVAIGLLETLSNYGWDAKAVITFAAFSVSYGEFWLVENLRVMNPLARDIAALKDIPETMEQKEEMKKKFQAIVNLLRAVLNVTHIIIKFKELPTQYVNRDSPEMKTATVHIPTAIYWIIRGILACASVLLNLIGSGHEFITSTAESWELLSLASKLSHMSEHLQDQLNKLNDFIDRQYQKREFDDMVSAFKASHIDNMKILKMIIRAGENQMPIFDGTRWINERLESIRHEYEVLWLPIVDHVMSMGPTQERQFLDLRSSMPWYSVDHPSLVNPVAIRYAGEIWNFSRMPMLVVLDPQGRVVNVNALPMMWIWASVAFPFTKERELGLWRESTWDIELLADSIDPRL
;
A
#
# COMPACT_ATOMS: atom_id res chain seq x y z
N MET A 1 15.01 -3.59 32.96
CA MET A 1 15.92 -2.69 32.21
C MET A 1 16.88 -1.92 33.11
N GLN A 2 16.44 -1.36 34.24
CA GLN A 2 17.33 -0.69 35.21
C GLN A 2 18.57 -1.53 35.60
N GLN A 3 18.43 -2.85 35.86
CA GLN A 3 19.57 -3.75 36.09
C GLN A 3 20.53 -3.92 34.89
N ILE A 4 20.03 -3.81 33.66
CA ILE A 4 20.82 -3.99 32.42
C ILE A 4 21.56 -2.69 32.10
N ILE A 5 20.89 -1.55 32.27
CA ILE A 5 21.45 -0.20 32.17
C ILE A 5 22.56 0.01 33.22
N CYS A 6 22.37 -0.49 34.45
CA CYS A 6 23.39 -0.44 35.51
C CYS A 6 24.63 -1.29 35.20
N LYS A 7 24.51 -2.38 34.42
CA LYS A 7 25.65 -3.18 33.94
C LYS A 7 26.44 -2.47 32.82
N CYS A 8 25.80 -1.64 32.00
CA CYS A 8 26.49 -0.80 31.00
C CYS A 8 27.30 0.32 31.65
N GLY A 9 26.78 0.97 32.70
CA GLY A 9 27.51 2.00 33.44
C GLY A 9 28.75 1.49 34.18
N ALA A 10 28.85 0.18 34.41
CA ALA A 10 29.97 -0.45 35.13
C ALA A 10 31.12 -0.93 34.20
N GLY A 11 31.17 -0.48 32.94
CA GLY A 11 32.24 -0.86 32.00
C GLY A 11 32.04 -2.21 31.31
N GLY A 12 30.84 -2.79 31.35
CA GLY A 12 30.50 -3.98 30.56
C GLY A 12 30.51 -3.66 29.06
N GLU A 13 31.26 -4.43 28.27
CA GLU A 13 31.38 -4.24 26.82
C GLU A 13 29.99 -4.23 26.18
N ALA A 14 29.56 -3.11 25.57
CA ALA A 14 28.21 -2.89 25.04
C ALA A 14 27.71 -3.98 24.08
N HIS A 15 28.64 -4.72 23.47
CA HIS A 15 28.38 -5.92 22.71
C HIS A 15 27.76 -7.05 23.55
N SER A 16 28.38 -7.40 24.68
CA SER A 16 27.93 -8.49 25.57
C SER A 16 26.51 -8.26 26.11
N VAL A 17 26.20 -7.01 26.47
CA VAL A 17 24.87 -6.61 26.97
C VAL A 17 23.83 -6.71 25.86
N ALA A 18 24.16 -6.30 24.63
CA ALA A 18 23.26 -6.42 23.50
C ALA A 18 22.94 -7.90 23.16
N ILE A 19 23.95 -8.78 23.20
CA ILE A 19 23.76 -10.22 22.99
C ILE A 19 22.91 -10.84 24.10
N GLY A 20 23.23 -10.56 25.37
CA GLY A 20 22.44 -11.09 26.49
C GLY A 20 20.98 -10.62 26.46
N LEU A 21 20.72 -9.40 25.98
CA LEU A 21 19.35 -8.90 25.79
C LEU A 21 18.62 -9.62 24.64
N LEU A 22 19.32 -9.90 23.53
CA LEU A 22 18.78 -10.71 22.43
C LEU A 22 18.43 -12.14 22.87
N GLU A 23 19.26 -12.76 23.70
CA GLU A 23 19.04 -14.09 24.29
C GLU A 23 17.86 -14.09 25.26
N THR A 24 17.76 -13.06 26.11
CA THR A 24 16.64 -12.90 27.05
C THR A 24 15.31 -12.77 26.31
N LEU A 25 15.31 -12.09 25.16
CA LEU A 25 14.14 -11.91 24.30
C LEU A 25 14.03 -12.99 23.20
N SER A 26 14.73 -14.12 23.33
CA SER A 26 14.79 -15.18 22.32
C SER A 26 13.41 -15.65 21.85
N ASN A 27 12.45 -15.79 22.76
CA ASN A 27 11.07 -16.23 22.50
C ASN A 27 10.23 -15.23 21.69
N TYR A 28 10.68 -13.99 21.53
CA TYR A 28 9.96 -12.96 20.78
C TYR A 28 10.40 -12.90 19.31
N GLY A 29 9.50 -12.50 18.41
CA GLY A 29 9.87 -12.16 17.03
C GLY A 29 10.91 -11.03 16.98
N TRP A 30 11.67 -10.97 15.90
CA TRP A 30 12.68 -9.94 15.66
C TRP A 30 12.12 -8.52 15.80
N ASP A 31 10.95 -8.25 15.22
CA ASP A 31 10.22 -6.99 15.37
C ASP A 31 9.89 -6.65 16.83
N ALA A 32 9.39 -7.65 17.59
CA ALA A 32 9.01 -7.47 18.99
C ALA A 32 10.24 -7.22 19.86
N LYS A 33 11.40 -7.83 19.57
CA LYS A 33 12.66 -7.55 20.28
C LYS A 33 13.02 -6.05 20.21
N ALA A 34 12.92 -5.43 19.02
CA ALA A 34 13.18 -4.01 18.84
C ALA A 34 12.18 -3.14 19.62
N VAL A 35 10.88 -3.42 19.47
CA VAL A 35 9.80 -2.65 20.11
C VAL A 35 9.87 -2.74 21.64
N ILE A 36 10.07 -3.94 22.20
CA ILE A 36 10.18 -4.15 23.66
C ILE A 36 11.40 -3.40 24.20
N THR A 37 12.54 -3.46 23.50
CA THR A 37 13.75 -2.75 23.93
C THR A 37 13.53 -1.24 23.91
N PHE A 38 12.93 -0.71 22.85
CA PHE A 38 12.66 0.73 22.74
C PHE A 38 11.65 1.19 23.80
N ALA A 39 10.55 0.45 24.00
CA ALA A 39 9.54 0.77 25.00
C ALA A 39 10.11 0.79 26.41
N ALA A 40 10.91 -0.22 26.78
CA ALA A 40 11.55 -0.26 28.08
C ALA A 40 12.52 0.93 28.29
N PHE A 41 13.19 1.40 27.24
CA PHE A 41 14.05 2.58 27.29
C PHE A 41 13.23 3.84 27.49
N SER A 42 12.14 3.98 26.73
CA SER A 42 11.21 5.09 26.86
C SER A 42 10.59 5.18 28.25
N VAL A 43 10.25 4.06 28.91
CA VAL A 43 9.77 4.08 30.30
C VAL A 43 10.87 4.55 31.26
N SER A 44 12.07 3.98 31.12
CA SER A 44 13.20 4.30 32.02
C SER A 44 13.64 5.77 31.91
N TYR A 45 13.51 6.36 30.72
CA TYR A 45 13.95 7.73 30.45
C TYR A 45 12.84 8.78 30.51
N GLY A 46 11.63 8.42 30.06
CA GLY A 46 10.50 9.34 29.97
C GLY A 46 10.14 9.95 31.33
N GLU A 47 10.23 9.14 32.39
CA GLU A 47 10.03 9.63 33.77
C GLU A 47 11.05 10.71 34.17
N PHE A 48 12.32 10.52 33.80
CA PHE A 48 13.38 11.49 34.09
C PHE A 48 13.15 12.81 33.33
N TRP A 49 12.91 12.72 32.02
CA TRP A 49 12.73 13.90 31.19
C TRP A 49 11.48 14.70 31.56
N LEU A 50 10.41 14.01 31.98
CA LEU A 50 9.20 14.66 32.44
C LEU A 50 9.45 15.48 33.72
N VAL A 51 10.18 14.91 34.69
CA VAL A 51 10.53 15.59 35.95
C VAL A 51 11.40 16.83 35.66
N GLU A 52 12.41 16.72 34.79
CA GLU A 52 13.29 17.85 34.47
C GLU A 52 12.55 18.99 33.75
N ASN A 53 11.66 18.70 32.80
CA ASN A 53 10.88 19.75 32.13
C ASN A 53 9.90 20.46 33.07
N LEU A 54 9.31 19.73 34.02
CA LEU A 54 8.32 20.28 34.94
C LEU A 54 8.97 20.97 36.15
N ARG A 55 10.26 20.75 36.40
CA ARG A 55 11.00 21.29 37.55
C ARG A 55 10.90 22.81 37.70
N VAL A 56 10.84 23.55 36.59
CA VAL A 56 10.73 25.02 36.59
C VAL A 56 9.32 25.49 36.98
N MET A 57 8.30 24.69 36.68
CA MET A 57 6.88 25.08 36.78
C MET A 57 6.16 24.40 37.95
N ASN A 58 6.68 23.30 38.49
CA ASN A 58 6.01 22.46 39.47
C ASN A 58 6.92 22.20 40.70
N PRO A 59 6.56 22.71 41.89
CA PRO A 59 7.33 22.49 43.12
C PRO A 59 7.54 21.02 43.47
N LEU A 60 6.55 20.15 43.23
CA LEU A 60 6.68 18.71 43.48
C LEU A 60 7.69 18.06 42.54
N ALA A 61 7.73 18.49 41.28
CA ALA A 61 8.74 18.00 40.34
C ALA A 61 10.15 18.43 40.75
N ARG A 62 10.29 19.63 41.33
CA ARG A 62 11.55 20.11 41.92
C ARG A 62 11.99 19.27 43.11
N ASP A 63 11.08 18.94 44.01
CA ASP A 63 11.38 18.11 45.18
C ASP A 63 11.74 16.66 44.77
N ILE A 64 11.05 16.11 43.76
CA ILE A 64 11.40 14.80 43.16
C ILE A 64 12.77 14.85 42.46
N ALA A 65 13.10 15.96 41.79
CA ALA A 65 14.39 16.13 41.14
C ALA A 65 15.54 16.18 42.17
N ALA A 66 15.34 16.88 43.28
CA ALA A 66 16.29 16.93 44.39
C ALA A 66 16.49 15.54 45.03
N LEU A 67 15.41 14.76 45.19
CA LEU A 67 15.48 13.39 45.73
C LEU A 67 16.16 12.39 44.78
N LYS A 68 16.21 12.71 43.48
CA LYS A 68 16.86 11.90 42.43
C LYS A 68 18.29 12.37 42.11
N ASP A 69 18.86 13.29 42.91
CA ASP A 69 20.20 13.86 42.73
C ASP A 69 20.45 14.45 41.33
N ILE A 70 19.42 15.07 40.73
CA ILE A 70 19.55 15.68 39.40
C ILE A 70 20.35 16.99 39.53
N PRO A 71 21.46 17.21 38.77
CA PRO A 71 22.34 18.37 38.95
C PRO A 71 21.64 19.73 38.88
N GLU A 72 22.01 20.64 39.79
CA GLU A 72 21.42 21.99 39.89
C GLU A 72 22.01 23.00 38.87
N THR A 73 23.30 22.90 38.56
CA THR A 73 24.05 23.86 37.74
C THR A 73 24.10 23.47 36.27
N MET A 74 23.12 23.96 35.51
CA MET A 74 23.03 23.90 34.04
C MET A 74 24.05 24.82 33.30
N GLU A 75 25.24 25.08 33.86
CA GLU A 75 26.19 26.07 33.32
C GLU A 75 26.84 25.69 31.98
N GLN A 76 26.67 24.44 31.50
CA GLN A 76 27.05 24.00 30.15
C GLN A 76 25.84 23.73 29.23
N LYS A 77 24.83 24.62 29.29
CA LYS A 77 23.55 24.49 28.56
C LYS A 77 23.71 24.16 27.07
N GLU A 78 24.73 24.70 26.40
CA GLU A 78 24.96 24.49 24.96
C GLU A 78 25.57 23.10 24.65
N GLU A 79 26.46 22.59 25.48
CA GLU A 79 27.09 21.28 25.27
C GLU A 79 26.14 20.13 25.62
N MET A 80 25.36 20.28 26.69
CA MET A 80 24.27 19.36 27.00
C MET A 80 23.21 19.32 25.89
N LYS A 81 22.86 20.49 25.30
CA LYS A 81 21.93 20.56 24.18
C LYS A 81 22.45 19.80 22.95
N LYS A 82 23.75 19.87 22.65
CA LYS A 82 24.37 19.09 21.56
C LYS A 82 24.30 17.58 21.83
N LYS A 83 24.59 17.12 23.04
CA LYS A 83 24.48 15.70 23.44
C LYS A 83 23.05 15.20 23.34
N PHE A 84 22.09 15.99 23.82
CA PHE A 84 20.67 15.67 23.71
C PHE A 84 20.22 15.59 22.24
N GLN A 85 20.66 16.52 21.41
CA GLN A 85 20.36 16.49 19.98
C GLN A 85 20.93 15.23 19.30
N ALA A 86 22.14 14.80 19.67
CA ALA A 86 22.72 13.56 19.17
C ALA A 86 21.90 12.33 19.58
N ILE A 87 21.42 12.28 20.84
CA ILE A 87 20.51 11.23 21.31
C ILE A 87 19.20 11.23 20.52
N VAL A 88 18.55 12.39 20.36
CA VAL A 88 17.29 12.49 19.60
C VAL A 88 17.47 12.05 18.15
N ASN A 89 18.60 12.41 17.52
CA ASN A 89 18.90 11.98 16.16
C ASN A 89 19.07 10.47 16.06
N LEU A 90 19.79 9.85 17.00
CA LEU A 90 19.94 8.39 17.06
C LEU A 90 18.60 7.68 17.32
N LEU A 91 17.79 8.18 18.25
CA LEU A 91 16.46 7.62 18.54
C LEU A 91 15.52 7.74 17.34
N ARG A 92 15.59 8.83 16.57
CA ARG A 92 14.85 8.97 15.32
C ARG A 92 15.29 7.93 14.28
N ALA A 93 16.60 7.68 14.15
CA ALA A 93 17.10 6.64 13.26
C ALA A 93 16.65 5.24 13.71
N VAL A 94 16.68 4.95 15.02
CA VAL A 94 16.14 3.71 15.60
C VAL A 94 14.66 3.52 15.28
N LEU A 95 13.85 4.56 15.47
CA LEU A 95 12.41 4.53 15.16
C LEU A 95 12.14 4.27 13.68
N ASN A 96 12.86 4.95 12.79
CA ASN A 96 12.72 4.77 11.34
C ASN A 96 12.98 3.31 10.94
N VAL A 97 14.09 2.72 11.38
CA VAL A 97 14.42 1.32 11.09
C VAL A 97 13.37 0.38 11.69
N THR A 98 12.91 0.63 12.92
CA THR A 98 11.88 -0.18 13.58
C THR A 98 10.57 -0.16 12.80
N HIS A 99 10.12 1.00 12.32
CA HIS A 99 8.92 1.12 11.50
C HIS A 99 9.04 0.34 10.18
N ILE A 100 10.19 0.39 9.52
CA ILE A 100 10.43 -0.39 8.29
C ILE A 100 10.33 -1.89 8.57
N ILE A 101 10.95 -2.37 9.66
CA ILE A 101 10.89 -3.78 10.06
C ILE A 101 9.44 -4.23 10.33
N ILE A 102 8.63 -3.39 10.98
CA ILE A 102 7.21 -3.68 11.23
C ILE A 102 6.46 -3.81 9.89
N LYS A 103 6.68 -2.88 8.95
CA LYS A 103 6.07 -2.95 7.62
C LYS A 103 6.42 -4.26 6.88
N PHE A 104 7.65 -4.75 7.00
CA PHE A 104 8.03 -6.06 6.45
C PHE A 104 7.22 -7.22 7.04
N LYS A 105 6.91 -7.17 8.34
CA LYS A 105 6.11 -8.20 9.02
C LYS A 105 4.64 -8.15 8.62
N GLU A 106 4.11 -6.96 8.34
CA GLU A 106 2.71 -6.74 7.96
C GLU A 106 2.41 -7.08 6.48
N LEU A 107 3.41 -7.51 5.71
CA LEU A 107 3.23 -7.85 4.30
C LEU A 107 2.27 -9.05 4.11
N PRO A 108 1.38 -9.01 3.10
CA PRO A 108 0.44 -10.10 2.82
C PRO A 108 1.14 -11.43 2.50
N THR A 109 1.08 -12.39 3.42
CA THR A 109 1.77 -13.69 3.31
C THR A 109 1.33 -14.55 2.13
N GLN A 110 0.13 -14.32 1.61
CA GLN A 110 -0.50 -15.04 0.50
C GLN A 110 0.08 -14.70 -0.89
N TYR A 111 0.80 -13.57 -1.00
CA TYR A 111 1.43 -13.11 -2.24
C TYR A 111 2.95 -13.01 -2.14
N VAL A 112 3.47 -13.06 -0.92
CA VAL A 112 4.91 -13.12 -0.64
C VAL A 112 5.41 -14.53 -0.90
N ASN A 113 6.13 -14.71 -2.01
CA ASN A 113 6.95 -15.90 -2.18
C ASN A 113 8.16 -15.80 -1.21
N ARG A 114 8.27 -16.71 -0.24
CA ARG A 114 9.41 -16.77 0.69
C ARG A 114 10.75 -16.97 -0.03
N ASP A 115 10.71 -17.43 -1.28
CA ASP A 115 11.89 -17.63 -2.10
C ASP A 115 12.34 -16.42 -2.92
N SER A 116 11.60 -15.30 -2.91
CA SER A 116 12.02 -14.09 -3.64
C SER A 116 13.37 -13.58 -3.11
N PRO A 117 14.26 -13.10 -3.99
CA PRO A 117 15.58 -12.62 -3.57
C PRO A 117 15.48 -11.44 -2.60
N GLU A 118 14.46 -10.59 -2.73
CA GLU A 118 14.19 -9.44 -1.87
C GLU A 118 13.80 -9.88 -0.45
N MET A 119 12.94 -10.90 -0.32
CA MET A 119 12.53 -11.44 0.98
C MET A 119 13.68 -12.19 1.68
N LYS A 120 14.49 -12.94 0.93
CA LYS A 120 15.71 -13.58 1.44
C LYS A 120 16.72 -12.55 1.97
N THR A 121 16.94 -11.49 1.20
CA THR A 121 17.84 -10.39 1.57
C THR A 121 17.34 -9.67 2.82
N ALA A 122 16.05 -9.35 2.90
CA ALA A 122 15.44 -8.74 4.09
C ALA A 122 15.57 -9.64 5.33
N THR A 123 15.35 -10.95 5.20
CA THR A 123 15.47 -11.91 6.32
C THR A 123 16.89 -11.98 6.89
N VAL A 124 17.92 -11.75 6.06
CA VAL A 124 19.32 -11.68 6.49
C VAL A 124 19.65 -10.34 7.16
N HIS A 125 19.11 -9.23 6.66
CA HIS A 125 19.43 -7.90 7.17
C HIS A 125 18.64 -7.50 8.43
N ILE A 126 17.42 -8.00 8.62
CA ILE A 126 16.58 -7.67 9.78
C ILE A 126 17.26 -7.99 11.14
N PRO A 127 17.82 -9.19 11.37
CA PRO A 127 18.54 -9.49 12.61
C PRO A 127 19.70 -8.53 12.88
N THR A 128 20.45 -8.19 11.83
CA THR A 128 21.57 -7.24 11.91
C THR A 128 21.08 -5.85 12.29
N ALA A 129 20.01 -5.36 11.65
CA ALA A 129 19.42 -4.07 11.97
C ALA A 129 18.93 -4.00 13.42
N ILE A 130 18.33 -5.07 13.95
CA ILE A 130 17.85 -5.13 15.33
C ILE A 130 19.00 -5.11 16.32
N TYR A 131 20.09 -5.81 16.02
CA TYR A 131 21.32 -5.71 16.80
C TYR A 131 21.81 -4.26 16.91
N TRP A 132 21.83 -3.50 15.81
CA TRP A 132 22.23 -2.10 15.81
C TRP A 132 21.21 -1.17 16.49
N ILE A 133 19.91 -1.48 16.42
CA ILE A 133 18.88 -0.79 17.21
C ILE A 133 19.16 -0.94 18.70
N ILE A 134 19.37 -2.17 19.17
CA ILE A 134 19.63 -2.45 20.59
C ILE A 134 20.92 -1.76 21.03
N ARG A 135 22.00 -1.85 20.23
CA ARG A 135 23.26 -1.14 20.50
C ARG A 135 23.07 0.38 20.55
N GLY A 136 22.26 0.94 19.66
CA GLY A 136 21.93 2.37 19.66
C GLY A 136 21.17 2.80 20.91
N ILE A 137 20.17 2.03 21.34
CA ILE A 137 19.41 2.27 22.57
C ILE A 137 20.32 2.18 23.80
N LEU A 138 21.20 1.18 23.87
CA LEU A 138 22.16 1.04 24.98
C LEU A 138 23.16 2.20 25.03
N ALA A 139 23.65 2.67 23.89
CA ALA A 139 24.51 3.85 23.82
C ALA A 139 23.79 5.11 24.30
N CYS A 140 22.54 5.33 23.86
CA CYS A 140 21.69 6.41 24.39
C CYS A 140 21.54 6.30 25.92
N ALA A 141 21.23 5.11 26.43
CA ALA A 141 21.05 4.88 27.86
C ALA A 141 22.34 5.18 28.66
N SER A 142 23.51 4.78 28.15
CA SER A 142 24.79 5.05 28.80
C SER A 142 25.09 6.55 28.88
N VAL A 143 24.93 7.28 27.78
CA VAL A 143 25.17 8.74 27.76
C VAL A 143 24.18 9.46 28.67
N LEU A 144 22.92 9.02 28.70
CA LEU A 144 21.90 9.56 29.59
C LEU A 144 22.19 9.28 31.07
N LEU A 145 22.66 8.08 31.42
CA LEU A 145 23.11 7.80 32.79
C LEU A 145 24.29 8.69 33.20
N ASN A 146 25.27 8.86 32.31
CA ASN A 146 26.44 9.72 32.59
C ASN A 146 26.02 11.19 32.76
N LEU A 147 24.99 11.65 32.04
CA LEU A 147 24.40 12.99 32.21
C LEU A 147 23.69 13.16 33.57
N ILE A 148 23.19 12.08 34.17
CA ILE A 148 22.40 12.11 35.42
C ILE A 148 23.27 11.84 36.65
N GLY A 149 24.28 10.96 36.54
CA GLY A 149 24.99 10.38 37.68
C GLY A 149 26.22 11.12 38.21
N SER A 150 26.72 12.17 37.55
CA SER A 150 27.95 12.85 37.99
C SER A 150 27.80 14.37 38.04
N GLY A 151 27.67 14.92 39.25
CA GLY A 151 27.76 16.36 39.51
C GLY A 151 29.17 16.94 39.34
N HIS A 152 30.24 16.14 39.36
CA HIS A 152 31.61 16.61 39.16
C HIS A 152 32.52 15.45 38.77
N GLU A 153 32.68 15.20 37.47
CA GLU A 153 33.89 14.66 36.80
C GLU A 153 33.54 14.45 35.31
N PHE A 154 33.31 15.55 34.59
CA PHE A 154 33.16 15.50 33.14
C PHE A 154 34.54 15.26 32.50
N ILE A 155 34.95 14.00 32.40
CA ILE A 155 35.84 13.61 31.31
C ILE A 155 34.97 13.64 30.06
N THR A 156 34.94 14.79 29.40
CA THR A 156 34.43 14.98 28.04
C THR A 156 35.19 14.06 27.10
N SER A 157 34.65 12.85 26.90
CA SER A 157 35.12 11.94 25.88
C SER A 157 34.46 12.32 24.55
N THR A 158 35.23 12.92 23.65
CA THR A 158 34.85 13.11 22.23
C THR A 158 34.43 11.79 21.58
N ALA A 159 34.87 10.65 22.12
CA ALA A 159 34.49 9.32 21.64
C ALA A 159 33.01 9.00 21.86
N GLU A 160 32.38 9.38 22.98
CA GLU A 160 30.93 9.10 23.21
C GLU A 160 30.03 9.81 22.18
N SER A 161 30.35 11.07 21.86
CA SER A 161 29.60 11.85 20.86
C SER A 161 29.79 11.30 19.45
N TRP A 162 31.00 10.82 19.14
CA TRP A 162 31.31 10.21 17.84
C TRP A 162 30.66 8.83 17.69
N GLU A 163 30.57 8.06 18.77
CA GLU A 163 29.84 6.78 18.80
C GLU A 163 28.35 6.96 18.49
N LEU A 164 27.66 7.91 19.12
CA LEU A 164 26.25 8.19 18.81
C LEU A 164 26.03 8.59 17.34
N LEU A 165 26.93 9.44 16.81
CA LEU A 165 26.84 9.92 15.43
C LEU A 165 27.11 8.80 14.42
N SER A 166 28.11 7.96 14.68
CA SER A 166 28.44 6.82 13.84
C SER A 166 27.32 5.76 13.85
N LEU A 167 26.71 5.49 15.00
CA LEU A 167 25.55 4.60 15.13
C LEU A 167 24.33 5.17 14.40
N ALA A 168 24.09 6.48 14.50
CA ALA A 168 22.98 7.13 13.81
C ALA A 168 23.15 7.04 12.29
N SER A 169 24.36 7.36 11.79
CA SER A 169 24.69 7.22 10.37
C SER A 169 24.54 5.78 9.88
N LYS A 170 25.00 4.80 10.66
CA LYS A 170 24.87 3.37 10.34
C LYS A 170 23.42 2.91 10.25
N LEU A 171 22.58 3.32 11.20
CA LEU A 171 21.15 3.01 11.19
C LEU A 171 20.43 3.71 10.03
N SER A 172 20.80 4.95 9.70
CA SER A 172 20.27 5.66 8.53
C SER A 172 20.57 4.91 7.24
N HIS A 173 21.81 4.49 7.01
CA HIS A 173 22.17 3.70 5.82
C HIS A 173 21.41 2.36 5.76
N MET A 174 21.21 1.69 6.90
CA MET A 174 20.37 0.49 6.96
C MET A 174 18.90 0.79 6.63
N SER A 175 18.37 1.92 7.09
CA SER A 175 17.00 2.34 6.79
C SER A 175 16.79 2.59 5.31
N GLU A 176 17.74 3.23 4.62
CA GLU A 176 17.68 3.48 3.18
C GLU A 176 17.66 2.16 2.40
N HIS A 177 18.57 1.24 2.73
CA HIS A 177 18.62 -0.06 2.07
C HIS A 177 17.35 -0.89 2.32
N LEU A 178 16.89 -0.99 3.57
CA LEU A 178 15.67 -1.74 3.90
C LEU A 178 14.42 -1.11 3.27
N GLN A 179 14.36 0.22 3.18
CA GLN A 179 13.25 0.92 2.54
C GLN A 179 13.23 0.67 1.02
N ASP A 180 14.38 0.68 0.35
CA ASP A 180 14.49 0.31 -1.06
C ASP A 180 14.03 -1.14 -1.31
N GLN A 181 14.45 -2.08 -0.47
CA GLN A 181 14.00 -3.47 -0.54
C GLN A 181 12.48 -3.60 -0.33
N LEU A 182 11.92 -2.84 0.62
CA LEU A 182 10.49 -2.84 0.89
C LEU A 182 9.70 -2.30 -0.31
N ASN A 183 10.17 -1.22 -0.94
CA ASN A 183 9.52 -0.64 -2.12
C ASN A 183 9.51 -1.63 -3.29
N LYS A 184 10.66 -2.26 -3.58
CA LYS A 184 10.78 -3.30 -4.62
C LYS A 184 9.86 -4.49 -4.36
N LEU A 185 9.73 -4.89 -3.10
CA LEU A 185 8.86 -5.99 -2.71
C LEU A 185 7.37 -5.62 -2.85
N ASN A 186 6.97 -4.41 -2.49
CA ASN A 186 5.61 -3.92 -2.73
C ASN A 186 5.30 -3.88 -4.23
N ASP A 187 6.19 -3.34 -5.05
CA ASP A 187 6.02 -3.33 -6.52
C ASP A 187 5.91 -4.75 -7.09
N PHE A 188 6.66 -5.70 -6.53
CA PHE A 188 6.56 -7.11 -6.89
C PHE A 188 5.20 -7.72 -6.50
N ILE A 189 4.75 -7.48 -5.26
CA ILE A 189 3.45 -7.95 -4.75
C ILE A 189 2.31 -7.39 -5.61
N ASP A 190 2.33 -6.09 -5.92
CA ASP A 190 1.31 -5.44 -6.73
C ASP A 190 1.25 -6.03 -8.14
N ARG A 191 2.41 -6.29 -8.75
CA ARG A 191 2.49 -6.98 -10.06
C ARG A 191 1.94 -8.41 -10.00
N GLN A 192 2.23 -9.16 -8.93
CA GLN A 192 1.69 -10.50 -8.76
C GLN A 192 0.17 -10.49 -8.55
N TYR A 193 -0.34 -9.53 -7.78
CA TYR A 193 -1.77 -9.36 -7.58
C TYR A 193 -2.49 -9.07 -8.91
N GLN A 194 -2.01 -8.08 -9.67
CA GLN A 194 -2.57 -7.73 -10.98
C GLN A 194 -2.47 -8.88 -11.99
N LYS A 195 -1.43 -9.72 -11.90
CA LYS A 195 -1.31 -10.91 -12.74
C LYS A 195 -2.34 -11.96 -12.38
N ARG A 196 -2.49 -12.29 -11.09
CA ARG A 196 -3.49 -13.26 -10.63
C ARG A 196 -4.90 -12.80 -10.97
N GLU A 197 -5.24 -11.54 -10.70
CA GLU A 197 -6.56 -11.00 -11.01
C GLU A 197 -6.90 -11.12 -12.49
N PHE A 198 -5.90 -10.93 -13.36
CA PHE A 198 -6.06 -11.11 -14.80
C PHE A 198 -6.26 -12.58 -15.20
N ASP A 199 -5.47 -13.50 -14.64
CA ASP A 199 -5.61 -14.94 -14.89
C ASP A 199 -6.99 -15.45 -14.40
N ASP A 200 -7.45 -14.95 -13.25
CA ASP A 200 -8.78 -15.22 -12.70
C ASP A 200 -9.86 -14.67 -13.64
N MET A 201 -9.68 -13.49 -14.21
CA MET A 201 -10.61 -12.88 -15.17
C MET A 201 -10.70 -13.68 -16.47
N VAL A 202 -9.56 -14.10 -17.03
CA VAL A 202 -9.49 -15.00 -18.19
C VAL A 202 -10.26 -16.28 -17.94
N SER A 203 -10.11 -16.85 -16.74
CA SER A 203 -10.81 -18.07 -16.35
C SER A 203 -12.31 -17.82 -16.14
N ALA A 204 -12.68 -16.69 -15.54
CA ALA A 204 -14.07 -16.33 -15.27
C ALA A 204 -14.87 -16.12 -16.56
N PHE A 205 -14.37 -15.38 -17.55
CA PHE A 205 -15.09 -15.16 -18.80
C PHE A 205 -15.31 -16.43 -19.65
N LYS A 206 -14.54 -17.50 -19.39
CA LYS A 206 -14.71 -18.81 -20.04
C LYS A 206 -15.66 -19.73 -19.28
N ALA A 207 -15.77 -19.56 -17.97
CA ALA A 207 -16.61 -20.38 -17.10
C ALA A 207 -18.09 -19.95 -17.19
N SER A 208 -18.99 -20.91 -17.04
CA SER A 208 -20.42 -20.63 -16.84
C SER A 208 -20.68 -20.29 -15.38
N HIS A 209 -21.32 -19.14 -15.13
CA HIS A 209 -21.74 -18.74 -13.79
C HIS A 209 -23.25 -18.89 -13.63
N ILE A 210 -23.72 -18.78 -12.38
CA ILE A 210 -25.16 -18.72 -12.07
C ILE A 210 -25.77 -17.47 -12.70
N ASP A 211 -25.01 -16.36 -12.66
CA ASP A 211 -25.39 -15.06 -13.19
C ASP A 211 -24.14 -14.25 -13.61
N ASN A 212 -24.38 -13.09 -14.20
CA ASN A 212 -23.33 -12.17 -14.67
C ASN A 212 -22.63 -11.37 -13.55
N MET A 213 -23.00 -11.52 -12.27
CA MET A 213 -22.46 -10.65 -11.22
C MET A 213 -20.99 -10.86 -10.94
N LYS A 214 -20.50 -12.09 -11.08
CA LYS A 214 -19.06 -12.35 -10.91
C LYS A 214 -18.25 -11.55 -11.93
N ILE A 215 -18.72 -11.52 -13.18
CA ILE A 215 -18.09 -10.76 -14.26
C ILE A 215 -18.19 -9.26 -14.02
N LEU A 216 -19.38 -8.76 -13.69
CA LEU A 216 -19.58 -7.34 -13.39
C LEU A 216 -18.68 -6.85 -12.25
N LYS A 217 -18.53 -7.63 -11.18
CA LYS A 217 -17.63 -7.30 -10.05
C LYS A 217 -16.14 -7.34 -10.40
N MET A 218 -15.76 -8.09 -11.43
CA MET A 218 -14.37 -8.11 -11.93
C MET A 218 -14.09 -6.90 -12.84
N ILE A 219 -15.08 -6.45 -13.60
CA ILE A 219 -14.96 -5.28 -14.48
C ILE A 219 -15.06 -3.96 -13.70
N ILE A 220 -15.96 -3.88 -12.72
CA ILE A 220 -16.30 -2.65 -11.99
C ILE A 220 -15.83 -2.77 -10.55
N ARG A 221 -14.85 -1.93 -10.18
CA ARG A 221 -14.31 -1.81 -8.84
C ARG A 221 -15.16 -0.84 -8.02
N ALA A 222 -16.14 -1.39 -7.31
CA ALA A 222 -16.99 -0.63 -6.39
C ALA A 222 -16.94 -1.21 -4.98
N GLY A 223 -16.86 -0.36 -3.96
CA GLY A 223 -17.08 -0.72 -2.57
C GLY A 223 -18.55 -0.99 -2.27
N GLU A 224 -18.83 -1.69 -1.17
CA GLU A 224 -20.18 -2.17 -0.81
C GLU A 224 -21.24 -1.06 -0.68
N ASN A 225 -20.82 0.17 -0.36
CA ASN A 225 -21.70 1.32 -0.18
C ASN A 225 -21.76 2.27 -1.40
N GLN A 226 -21.05 1.95 -2.49
CA GLN A 226 -21.04 2.78 -3.70
C GLN A 226 -22.21 2.43 -4.62
N MET A 227 -22.64 3.41 -5.42
CA MET A 227 -23.65 3.25 -6.48
C MET A 227 -22.95 3.47 -7.83
N PRO A 228 -22.21 2.44 -8.33
CA PRO A 228 -21.28 2.61 -9.44
C PRO A 228 -21.96 2.58 -10.81
N ILE A 229 -23.27 2.33 -10.87
CA ILE A 229 -24.03 2.25 -12.11
C ILE A 229 -24.90 3.49 -12.23
N PHE A 230 -24.92 4.10 -13.41
CA PHE A 230 -25.84 5.17 -13.79
C PHE A 230 -26.89 4.59 -14.74
N ASP A 231 -28.17 4.77 -14.41
CA ASP A 231 -29.32 4.44 -15.25
C ASP A 231 -29.67 5.63 -16.14
N GLY A 232 -29.42 5.54 -17.44
CA GLY A 232 -29.70 6.61 -18.42
C GLY A 232 -31.20 6.87 -18.65
N THR A 233 -32.09 5.95 -18.29
CA THR A 233 -33.54 6.15 -18.40
C THR A 233 -34.10 6.93 -17.22
N ARG A 234 -33.65 6.59 -16.02
CA ARG A 234 -34.12 7.18 -14.76
C ARG A 234 -33.28 8.34 -14.27
N TRP A 235 -32.08 8.50 -14.81
CA TRP A 235 -31.11 9.52 -14.42
C TRP A 235 -30.70 9.42 -12.94
N ILE A 236 -30.51 8.19 -12.46
CA ILE A 236 -30.12 7.90 -11.08
C ILE A 236 -28.90 6.97 -11.03
N ASN A 237 -28.17 7.04 -9.94
CA ASN A 237 -27.13 6.08 -9.62
C ASN A 237 -27.71 4.92 -8.82
N GLU A 238 -27.38 3.70 -9.20
CA GLU A 238 -27.84 2.47 -8.58
C GLU A 238 -26.67 1.58 -8.15
N ARG A 239 -26.98 0.62 -7.28
CA ARG A 239 -26.04 -0.42 -6.87
C ARG A 239 -25.79 -1.39 -8.02
N LEU A 240 -24.64 -2.05 -8.04
CA LEU A 240 -24.30 -3.03 -9.07
C LEU A 240 -25.32 -4.19 -9.12
N GLU A 241 -25.91 -4.55 -7.98
CA GLU A 241 -26.90 -5.61 -7.88
C GLU A 241 -28.22 -5.29 -8.59
N SER A 242 -28.53 -4.01 -8.87
CA SER A 242 -29.76 -3.61 -9.55
C SER A 242 -29.83 -4.11 -10.99
N ILE A 243 -28.68 -4.25 -11.66
CA ILE A 243 -28.61 -4.67 -13.07
C ILE A 243 -28.41 -6.17 -13.23
N ARG A 244 -28.52 -6.96 -12.16
CA ARG A 244 -28.34 -8.42 -12.20
C ARG A 244 -29.37 -9.04 -13.16
N HIS A 245 -28.91 -9.63 -14.26
CA HIS A 245 -29.75 -10.13 -15.36
C HIS A 245 -30.67 -9.12 -16.07
N GLU A 246 -30.62 -7.84 -15.71
CA GLU A 246 -31.62 -6.85 -16.14
C GLU A 246 -31.09 -5.83 -17.16
N TYR A 247 -29.78 -5.80 -17.44
CA TYR A 247 -29.24 -4.87 -18.45
C TYR A 247 -29.28 -5.45 -19.87
N GLU A 248 -29.69 -4.61 -20.82
CA GLU A 248 -29.54 -4.87 -22.26
C GLU A 248 -28.17 -4.38 -22.76
N VAL A 249 -27.75 -3.19 -22.33
CA VAL A 249 -26.47 -2.56 -22.68
C VAL A 249 -25.89 -1.91 -21.43
N LEU A 250 -24.58 -2.12 -21.21
CA LEU A 250 -23.79 -1.48 -20.17
C LEU A 250 -22.58 -0.79 -20.82
N TRP A 251 -22.53 0.54 -20.74
CA TRP A 251 -21.41 1.31 -21.22
C TRP A 251 -20.25 1.31 -20.21
N LEU A 252 -19.08 0.89 -20.69
CA LEU A 252 -17.82 0.85 -19.93
C LEU A 252 -16.87 1.94 -20.48
N PRO A 253 -16.73 3.09 -19.81
CA PRO A 253 -15.85 4.15 -20.26
C PRO A 253 -14.40 3.82 -19.96
N ILE A 254 -13.64 3.44 -20.99
CA ILE A 254 -12.20 3.15 -20.88
C ILE A 254 -11.41 4.43 -21.15
N VAL A 255 -10.77 4.95 -20.12
CA VAL A 255 -9.85 6.09 -20.20
C VAL A 255 -8.44 5.67 -19.78
N ASP A 256 -7.43 6.32 -20.34
CA ASP A 256 -6.05 6.06 -19.96
C ASP A 256 -5.78 6.62 -18.54
N HIS A 257 -5.61 5.73 -17.57
CA HIS A 257 -5.48 6.08 -16.14
C HIS A 257 -4.21 6.86 -15.79
N VAL A 258 -3.26 6.96 -16.72
CA VAL A 258 -2.00 7.71 -16.52
C VAL A 258 -2.28 9.22 -16.37
N MET A 259 -3.46 9.69 -16.76
CA MET A 259 -3.88 11.08 -16.61
C MET A 259 -5.16 11.19 -15.79
N SER A 260 -5.12 12.00 -14.72
CA SER A 260 -6.35 12.47 -14.07
C SER A 260 -7.18 13.21 -15.12
N MET A 261 -8.46 12.87 -15.21
CA MET A 261 -9.41 13.59 -16.08
C MET A 261 -9.41 15.07 -15.69
N GLY A 262 -9.13 15.94 -16.66
CA GLY A 262 -9.30 17.38 -16.47
C GLY A 262 -10.78 17.77 -16.52
N PRO A 263 -11.15 18.97 -16.04
CA PRO A 263 -12.55 19.42 -16.00
C PRO A 263 -13.26 19.37 -17.36
N THR A 264 -12.53 19.61 -18.45
CA THR A 264 -13.09 19.55 -19.83
C THR A 264 -13.43 18.11 -20.24
N GLN A 265 -12.55 17.15 -19.93
CA GLN A 265 -12.77 15.75 -20.26
C GLN A 265 -13.90 15.15 -19.43
N GLU A 266 -14.01 15.58 -18.17
CA GLU A 266 -15.10 15.19 -17.28
C GLU A 266 -16.46 15.67 -17.82
N ARG A 267 -16.55 16.92 -18.30
CA ARG A 267 -17.75 17.42 -18.98
C ARG A 267 -18.08 16.63 -20.24
N GLN A 268 -17.09 16.37 -21.10
CA GLN A 268 -17.30 15.57 -22.32
C GLN A 268 -17.81 14.16 -22.01
N PHE A 269 -17.27 13.53 -20.96
CA PHE A 269 -17.75 12.24 -20.46
C PHE A 269 -19.21 12.33 -20.01
N LEU A 270 -19.56 13.32 -19.19
CA LEU A 270 -20.92 13.49 -18.68
C LEU A 270 -21.92 13.80 -19.81
N ASP A 271 -21.56 14.65 -20.76
CA ASP A 271 -22.39 14.99 -21.92
C ASP A 271 -22.67 13.75 -22.79
N LEU A 272 -21.63 12.95 -23.05
CA LEU A 272 -21.75 11.69 -23.79
C LEU A 272 -22.56 10.64 -23.02
N ARG A 273 -22.36 10.53 -21.71
CA ARG A 273 -23.13 9.62 -20.84
C ARG A 273 -24.61 9.98 -20.84
N SER A 274 -24.91 11.27 -20.80
CA SER A 274 -26.28 11.80 -20.70
C SER A 274 -27.08 11.66 -22.00
N SER A 275 -26.42 11.46 -23.14
CA SER A 275 -27.10 11.19 -24.41
C SER A 275 -27.48 9.71 -24.60
N MET A 276 -26.99 8.81 -23.73
CA MET A 276 -27.20 7.38 -23.83
C MET A 276 -28.36 6.92 -22.95
N PRO A 277 -29.35 6.17 -23.49
CA PRO A 277 -30.49 5.70 -22.71
C PRO A 277 -30.19 4.43 -21.90
N TRP A 278 -29.02 3.81 -22.08
CA TRP A 278 -28.64 2.56 -21.43
C TRP A 278 -27.84 2.76 -20.13
N TYR A 279 -27.57 1.67 -19.41
CA TYR A 279 -26.74 1.70 -18.20
C TYR A 279 -25.30 2.10 -18.53
N SER A 280 -24.66 2.81 -17.60
CA SER A 280 -23.24 3.19 -17.68
C SER A 280 -22.55 2.96 -16.35
N VAL A 281 -21.25 2.72 -16.35
CA VAL A 281 -20.44 2.96 -15.14
C VAL A 281 -20.45 4.46 -14.84
N ASP A 282 -20.68 4.82 -13.58
CA ASP A 282 -20.84 6.21 -13.15
C ASP A 282 -19.60 7.04 -13.44
N HIS A 283 -18.41 6.52 -13.16
CA HIS A 283 -17.17 7.25 -13.40
C HIS A 283 -16.07 6.31 -13.93
N PRO A 284 -15.23 6.73 -14.90
CA PRO A 284 -14.18 5.89 -15.47
C PRO A 284 -13.18 5.33 -14.45
N SER A 285 -12.99 5.99 -13.31
CA SER A 285 -12.13 5.49 -12.21
C SER A 285 -12.68 4.24 -11.52
N LEU A 286 -13.97 3.91 -11.71
CA LEU A 286 -14.59 2.71 -11.19
C LEU A 286 -14.37 1.50 -12.10
N VAL A 287 -13.85 1.69 -13.32
CA VAL A 287 -13.47 0.58 -14.19
C VAL A 287 -12.15 -0.01 -13.68
N ASN A 288 -12.13 -1.33 -13.47
CA ASN A 288 -10.96 -2.03 -12.98
C ASN A 288 -9.80 -1.93 -14.01
N PRO A 289 -8.61 -1.42 -13.62
CA PRO A 289 -7.46 -1.35 -14.53
C PRO A 289 -7.08 -2.70 -15.14
N VAL A 290 -7.28 -3.80 -14.41
CA VAL A 290 -7.05 -5.16 -14.93
C VAL A 290 -8.06 -5.51 -16.03
N ALA A 291 -9.31 -5.06 -15.91
CA ALA A 291 -10.33 -5.24 -16.95
C ALA A 291 -10.02 -4.42 -18.21
N ILE A 292 -9.43 -3.23 -18.06
CA ILE A 292 -8.98 -2.42 -19.19
C ILE A 292 -7.81 -3.09 -19.91
N ARG A 293 -6.83 -3.62 -19.17
CA ARG A 293 -5.77 -4.47 -19.74
C ARG A 293 -6.35 -5.68 -20.46
N TYR A 294 -7.32 -6.36 -19.85
CA TYR A 294 -8.01 -7.50 -20.45
C TYR A 294 -8.71 -7.13 -21.75
N ALA A 295 -9.44 -6.01 -21.80
CA ALA A 295 -10.06 -5.53 -23.03
C ALA A 295 -9.04 -5.27 -24.14
N GLY A 296 -7.89 -4.69 -23.81
CA GLY A 296 -6.79 -4.48 -24.76
C GLY A 296 -6.18 -5.79 -25.27
N GLU A 297 -5.81 -6.70 -24.37
CA GLU A 297 -5.04 -7.92 -24.70
C GLU A 297 -5.91 -9.08 -25.23
N ILE A 298 -7.14 -9.23 -24.73
CA ILE A 298 -8.02 -10.36 -25.05
C ILE A 298 -9.12 -9.97 -26.04
N TRP A 299 -9.73 -8.79 -25.88
CA TRP A 299 -10.76 -8.31 -26.80
C TRP A 299 -10.20 -7.52 -27.99
N ASN A 300 -8.89 -7.24 -28.02
CA ASN A 300 -8.24 -6.40 -29.03
C ASN A 300 -8.82 -4.98 -29.10
N PHE A 301 -9.20 -4.41 -27.96
CA PHE A 301 -9.69 -3.04 -27.91
C PHE A 301 -8.57 -2.04 -28.20
N SER A 302 -8.72 -1.26 -29.29
CA SER A 302 -7.71 -0.30 -29.76
C SER A 302 -8.28 1.12 -29.95
N ARG A 303 -9.06 1.60 -28.97
CA ARG A 303 -9.69 2.95 -28.91
C ARG A 303 -10.88 3.20 -29.83
N MET A 304 -11.26 2.24 -30.67
CA MET A 304 -12.54 2.30 -31.38
C MET A 304 -13.65 1.71 -30.48
N PRO A 305 -14.88 2.25 -30.53
CA PRO A 305 -16.01 1.62 -29.87
C PRO A 305 -16.12 0.15 -30.26
N MET A 306 -16.48 -0.68 -29.29
CA MET A 306 -16.62 -2.13 -29.45
C MET A 306 -17.84 -2.57 -28.68
N LEU A 307 -18.61 -3.50 -29.26
CA LEU A 307 -19.78 -4.09 -28.61
C LEU A 307 -19.49 -5.56 -28.27
N VAL A 308 -19.12 -5.81 -27.02
CA VAL A 308 -18.90 -7.17 -26.51
C VAL A 308 -20.23 -7.72 -26.01
N VAL A 309 -20.62 -8.90 -26.49
CA VAL A 309 -21.87 -9.57 -26.14
C VAL A 309 -21.60 -10.64 -25.10
N LEU A 310 -22.30 -10.57 -23.98
CA LEU A 310 -22.28 -11.55 -22.90
C LEU A 310 -23.60 -12.34 -22.88
N ASP A 311 -23.53 -13.64 -22.59
CA ASP A 311 -24.73 -14.41 -22.23
C ASP A 311 -25.17 -14.09 -20.77
N PRO A 312 -26.39 -14.50 -20.34
CA PRO A 312 -26.86 -14.27 -18.98
C PRO A 312 -25.96 -14.86 -17.87
N GLN A 313 -25.14 -15.86 -18.22
CA GLN A 313 -24.16 -16.50 -17.34
C GLN A 313 -22.80 -15.78 -17.35
N GLY A 314 -22.66 -14.66 -18.06
CA GLY A 314 -21.46 -13.82 -18.11
C GLY A 314 -20.37 -14.28 -19.09
N ARG A 315 -20.63 -15.28 -19.95
CA ARG A 315 -19.65 -15.71 -20.95
C ARG A 315 -19.69 -14.81 -22.18
N VAL A 316 -18.52 -14.59 -22.77
CA VAL A 316 -18.42 -13.83 -24.02
C VAL A 316 -18.89 -14.70 -25.19
N VAL A 317 -19.98 -14.29 -25.86
CA VAL A 317 -20.53 -14.99 -27.04
C VAL A 317 -20.17 -14.30 -28.36
N ASN A 318 -19.77 -13.02 -28.30
CA ASN A 318 -19.19 -12.28 -29.40
C ASN A 318 -18.31 -11.14 -28.87
N VAL A 319 -17.06 -11.06 -29.31
CA VAL A 319 -16.11 -10.03 -28.88
C VAL A 319 -16.37 -8.68 -29.57
N ASN A 320 -16.97 -8.67 -30.76
CA ASN A 320 -17.38 -7.42 -31.41
C ASN A 320 -18.60 -7.62 -32.32
N ALA A 321 -19.75 -7.19 -31.83
CA ALA A 321 -21.04 -7.27 -32.52
C ALA A 321 -21.42 -6.00 -33.30
N LEU A 322 -20.61 -4.94 -33.28
CA LEU A 322 -20.91 -3.71 -34.05
C LEU A 322 -21.13 -3.99 -35.55
N PRO A 323 -20.28 -4.80 -36.24
CA PRO A 323 -20.53 -5.11 -37.64
C PRO A 323 -21.87 -5.82 -37.86
N MET A 324 -22.24 -6.74 -36.96
CA MET A 324 -23.53 -7.42 -37.05
C MET A 324 -24.70 -6.45 -36.88
N MET A 325 -24.58 -5.52 -35.94
CA MET A 325 -25.58 -4.49 -35.69
C MET A 325 -25.73 -3.54 -36.88
N TRP A 326 -24.64 -3.18 -37.56
CA TRP A 326 -24.69 -2.32 -38.74
C TRP A 326 -25.27 -3.01 -39.98
N ILE A 327 -24.98 -4.31 -40.16
CA ILE A 327 -25.43 -5.06 -41.36
C ILE A 327 -26.86 -5.56 -41.21
N TRP A 328 -27.23 -6.11 -40.06
CA TRP A 328 -28.53 -6.79 -39.88
C TRP A 328 -29.40 -6.19 -38.78
N ALA A 329 -28.97 -5.12 -38.12
CA ALA A 329 -29.70 -4.46 -37.03
C ALA A 329 -30.24 -5.49 -36.00
N SER A 330 -31.54 -5.45 -35.72
CA SER A 330 -32.20 -6.34 -34.75
C SER A 330 -32.28 -7.81 -35.20
N VAL A 331 -32.15 -8.11 -36.51
CA VAL A 331 -32.20 -9.48 -37.04
C VAL A 331 -30.96 -10.29 -36.60
N ALA A 332 -29.87 -9.60 -36.28
CA ALA A 332 -28.66 -10.18 -35.75
C ALA A 332 -28.79 -10.68 -34.30
N PHE A 333 -29.83 -10.33 -33.55
CA PHE A 333 -30.05 -10.84 -32.20
C PHE A 333 -30.07 -12.39 -32.19
N PRO A 334 -29.41 -13.08 -31.24
CA PRO A 334 -28.74 -12.57 -30.02
C PRO A 334 -27.26 -12.16 -30.20
N PHE A 335 -26.86 -11.75 -31.41
CA PHE A 335 -25.53 -11.24 -31.75
C PHE A 335 -24.38 -12.21 -31.47
N THR A 336 -24.66 -13.52 -31.46
CA THR A 336 -23.66 -14.58 -31.27
C THR A 336 -22.89 -14.85 -32.56
N LYS A 337 -21.67 -15.38 -32.45
CA LYS A 337 -20.91 -15.83 -33.63
C LYS A 337 -21.61 -16.93 -34.43
N GLU A 338 -22.37 -17.79 -33.77
CA GLU A 338 -23.18 -18.80 -34.46
C GLU A 338 -24.30 -18.16 -35.29
N ARG A 339 -24.98 -17.14 -34.75
CA ARG A 339 -25.99 -16.38 -35.47
C ARG A 339 -25.41 -15.63 -36.66
N GLU A 340 -24.23 -15.02 -36.50
CA GLU A 340 -23.50 -14.37 -37.59
C GLU A 340 -23.24 -15.33 -38.76
N LEU A 341 -22.74 -16.53 -38.46
CA LEU A 341 -22.49 -17.55 -39.48
C LEU A 341 -23.78 -18.03 -40.16
N GLY A 342 -24.88 -18.13 -39.41
CA GLY A 342 -26.19 -18.45 -39.96
C GLY A 342 -26.67 -17.39 -40.96
N LEU A 343 -26.60 -16.11 -40.57
CA LEU A 343 -26.99 -14.99 -41.43
C LEU A 343 -26.18 -14.96 -42.72
N TRP A 344 -24.86 -15.15 -42.64
CA TRP A 344 -24.01 -15.21 -43.84
C TRP A 344 -24.34 -16.38 -44.79
N ARG A 345 -24.87 -17.50 -44.29
CA ARG A 345 -25.30 -18.63 -45.13
C ARG A 345 -26.63 -18.36 -45.82
N GLU A 346 -27.49 -17.58 -45.19
CA GLU A 346 -28.82 -17.20 -45.68
C GLU A 346 -28.77 -16.00 -46.64
N SER A 347 -27.75 -15.14 -46.50
CA SER A 347 -27.55 -13.96 -47.34
C SER A 347 -27.21 -14.30 -48.79
N THR A 348 -27.93 -13.70 -49.72
CA THR A 348 -27.50 -13.55 -51.11
C THR A 348 -26.53 -12.37 -51.22
N TRP A 349 -25.35 -12.57 -51.79
CA TRP A 349 -24.36 -11.51 -52.00
C TRP A 349 -24.85 -10.57 -53.12
N ASP A 350 -25.62 -9.55 -52.77
CA ASP A 350 -26.12 -8.53 -53.69
C ASP A 350 -25.48 -7.16 -53.45
N ILE A 351 -25.69 -6.25 -54.40
CA ILE A 351 -25.17 -4.88 -54.31
C ILE A 351 -25.87 -4.09 -53.18
N GLU A 352 -27.08 -4.51 -52.78
CA GLU A 352 -27.81 -3.93 -51.66
C GLU A 352 -27.04 -4.16 -50.36
N LEU A 353 -26.47 -5.34 -50.11
CA LEU A 353 -25.59 -5.56 -48.95
C LEU A 353 -24.34 -4.64 -48.90
N LEU A 354 -23.85 -4.17 -50.06
CA LEU A 354 -22.68 -3.28 -50.17
C LEU A 354 -23.04 -1.79 -50.24
N ALA A 355 -24.25 -1.47 -50.70
CA ALA A 355 -24.68 -0.12 -51.07
C ALA A 355 -25.94 0.34 -50.33
N ASP A 356 -26.62 -0.52 -49.57
CA ASP A 356 -27.67 -0.07 -48.66
C ASP A 356 -27.04 0.88 -47.66
N SER A 357 -27.78 1.96 -47.45
CA SER A 357 -27.43 2.93 -46.43
C SER A 357 -27.42 2.20 -45.10
N ILE A 358 -26.34 2.34 -44.32
CA ILE A 358 -26.36 2.03 -42.89
C ILE A 358 -27.69 2.59 -42.34
N ASP A 359 -28.49 1.75 -41.66
CA ASP A 359 -29.84 2.11 -41.23
C ASP A 359 -29.85 3.54 -40.65
N PRO A 360 -30.63 4.47 -41.22
CA PRO A 360 -30.64 5.87 -40.77
C PRO A 360 -31.13 6.07 -39.33
N ARG A 361 -31.51 4.99 -38.62
CA ARG A 361 -31.91 4.97 -37.20
C ARG A 361 -30.79 4.51 -36.25
N LEU A 362 -29.64 4.07 -36.76
CA LEU A 362 -28.38 3.92 -36.02
C LEU A 362 -27.68 5.27 -35.91
#